data_AF-A0A5C8L5F1-F1
#
_entry.id   AF-A0A5C8L5F1-F1
#
_cell.length_a   1.000
_cell.length_b   1.000
_cell.length_c   1.000
_cell.angle_alpha   90.00
_cell.angle_beta   90.00
_cell.angle_gamma   90.00
#
_symmetry.space_group_name_H-M   'P 1'
#
loop_
_entity.id
_entity.type
_entity.pdbx_description
1 polymer ?
#
loop_
_entity_poly.entity_id
_entity_poly.type
_entity_poly.pdbx_seq_one_letter_code
_entity_poly.pdbx_strand_id
1 'polypeptide(L)'
;MKRFIPTVLLVVICIGGFWYASTKDFFQEKKDEPTSLLTLKQEDVQSISLKTEEQQVELSRNGNGWDMKKPAAAPTSTNQIGSWLDALGLVASTKVVEDKTTDLAKYGLDNPLGTYEVTLKDGSKKGLQVGAALPIQGYSYVQVEGAPLCIK
;
A
#
# COMPACT_ATOMS: atom_id res chain seq x y z
N MET A 1 28.88 -48.93 -27.80
CA MET A 1 27.98 -47.77 -28.00
C MET A 1 26.72 -47.85 -27.10
N LYS A 2 26.85 -48.04 -25.77
CA LYS A 2 25.70 -48.18 -24.84
C LYS A 2 25.67 -47.14 -23.69
N ARG A 3 26.62 -46.21 -23.64
CA ARG A 3 26.75 -45.19 -22.58
C ARG A 3 26.09 -43.84 -22.88
N PHE A 4 25.68 -43.62 -24.13
CA PHE A 4 25.05 -42.36 -24.56
C PHE A 4 23.53 -42.33 -24.31
N ILE A 5 22.88 -43.49 -24.18
CA ILE A 5 21.45 -43.62 -23.92
C ILE A 5 21.02 -42.90 -22.63
N PRO A 6 21.69 -43.10 -21.47
CA PRO A 6 21.31 -42.39 -20.25
C PRO A 6 21.56 -40.88 -20.35
N THR A 7 22.61 -40.44 -21.05
CA THR A 7 22.92 -39.03 -21.26
C THR A 7 21.85 -38.35 -22.12
N VAL A 8 21.41 -39.00 -23.20
CA VAL A 8 20.34 -38.46 -24.06
C VAL A 8 19.01 -38.40 -23.30
N LEU A 9 18.70 -39.40 -22.47
CA LEU A 9 17.50 -39.39 -21.63
C LEU A 9 17.52 -38.24 -20.62
N LEU A 10 18.65 -37.98 -19.97
CA LEU A 10 18.81 -36.87 -19.04
C LEU A 10 18.63 -35.51 -19.74
N VAL A 11 19.22 -35.34 -20.92
CA VAL A 11 19.08 -34.11 -21.71
C VAL A 11 17.62 -33.88 -22.14
N VAL A 12 16.88 -34.91 -22.55
CA VAL A 12 15.46 -34.79 -22.89
C VAL A 12 14.62 -34.41 -21.67
N ILE A 13 14.92 -34.95 -20.49
CA ILE A 13 14.24 -34.56 -19.23
C ILE A 13 14.56 -33.12 -18.87
N CYS A 14 15.81 -32.67 -19.02
CA CYS A 14 16.18 -31.28 -18.78
C CYS A 14 15.52 -30.32 -19.78
N ILE A 15 15.44 -30.69 -21.06
CA ILE A 15 14.76 -29.88 -22.09
C ILE A 15 13.26 -29.86 -21.85
N GLY A 16 12.64 -30.99 -21.49
CA GLY A 16 11.22 -31.08 -21.16
C GLY A 16 10.88 -30.30 -19.89
N GLY A 17 11.74 -30.40 -18.86
CA GLY A 17 11.66 -29.61 -17.64
C GLY A 17 11.84 -28.11 -17.90
N PHE A 18 12.76 -27.74 -18.77
CA PHE A 18 12.97 -26.36 -19.20
C PHE A 18 11.78 -25.82 -20.00
N TRP A 19 11.26 -26.59 -20.96
CA TRP A 19 10.05 -26.25 -21.71
C TRP A 19 8.84 -26.09 -20.79
N TYR A 20 8.68 -26.99 -19.82
CA TYR A 20 7.63 -26.93 -18.82
C TYR A 20 7.79 -25.72 -17.89
N ALA A 21 9.01 -25.43 -17.43
CA ALA A 21 9.30 -24.25 -16.60
C ALA A 21 9.12 -22.93 -17.38
N SER A 22 9.50 -22.91 -18.66
CA SER A 22 9.32 -21.76 -19.56
C SER A 22 7.85 -21.52 -19.93
N THR A 23 7.01 -22.55 -19.97
CA THR A 23 5.56 -22.40 -20.26
C THR A 23 4.73 -22.08 -19.03
N LYS A 24 5.22 -22.35 -17.81
CA LYS A 24 4.49 -22.12 -16.55
C LYS A 24 4.75 -20.78 -15.86
N ASP A 25 5.30 -19.79 -16.55
CA ASP A 25 5.63 -18.49 -15.94
C ASP A 25 6.52 -18.60 -14.68
N PHE A 26 7.29 -19.68 -14.55
CA PHE A 26 8.09 -19.96 -13.34
C PHE A 26 9.23 -18.95 -13.15
N PHE A 27 9.63 -18.27 -14.23
CA PHE A 27 10.65 -17.22 -14.26
C PHE A 27 10.08 -15.82 -14.47
N GLN A 28 8.75 -15.67 -14.58
CA GLN A 28 8.18 -14.34 -14.52
C GLN A 28 8.20 -13.92 -13.05
N GLU A 29 9.17 -13.07 -12.69
CA GLU A 29 8.99 -12.19 -11.54
C GLU A 29 7.58 -11.60 -11.68
N LYS A 30 6.69 -11.89 -10.72
CA LYS A 30 5.40 -11.22 -10.61
C LYS A 30 5.70 -9.73 -10.74
N LYS A 31 5.38 -9.17 -11.90
CA LYS A 31 5.61 -7.77 -12.16
C LYS A 31 4.66 -7.06 -11.23
N ASP A 32 5.19 -6.50 -10.14
CA ASP A 32 4.41 -5.77 -9.15
C ASP A 32 3.80 -4.56 -9.86
N GLU A 33 2.58 -4.73 -10.38
CA GLU A 33 1.86 -3.64 -11.01
C GLU A 33 1.43 -2.65 -9.92
N PRO A 34 1.59 -1.34 -10.16
CA PRO A 34 1.27 -0.33 -9.18
C PRO A 34 -0.23 -0.41 -8.85
N THR A 35 -0.54 -0.97 -7.68
CA THR A 35 -1.91 -1.12 -7.20
C THR A 35 -2.25 0.10 -6.36
N SER A 36 -3.36 0.77 -6.69
CA SER A 36 -3.87 1.88 -5.89
C SER A 36 -4.12 1.40 -4.46
N LEU A 37 -3.49 2.05 -3.48
CA LEU A 37 -3.60 1.69 -2.07
C LEU A 37 -4.93 2.15 -1.49
N LEU A 38 -5.44 3.29 -1.96
CA LEU A 38 -6.68 3.89 -1.48
C LEU A 38 -7.51 4.41 -2.65
N THR A 39 -8.62 3.75 -2.92
CA THR A 39 -9.66 4.33 -3.78
C THR A 39 -10.67 5.06 -2.92
N LEU A 40 -10.64 6.39 -2.99
CA LEU A 40 -11.50 7.31 -2.27
C LEU A 40 -12.28 8.17 -3.25
N LYS A 41 -13.57 8.34 -3.01
CA LYS A 41 -14.37 9.38 -3.67
C LYS A 41 -14.50 10.54 -2.71
N GLN A 42 -13.95 11.70 -3.07
CA GLN A 42 -13.97 12.88 -2.21
C GLN A 42 -15.37 13.23 -1.70
N GLU A 43 -16.39 13.05 -2.55
CA GLU A 43 -17.79 13.31 -2.20
C GLU A 43 -18.30 12.45 -1.05
N ASP A 44 -17.73 11.26 -0.83
CA ASP A 44 -18.13 10.32 0.20
C ASP A 44 -17.34 10.49 1.51
N VAL A 45 -16.30 11.30 1.51
CA VAL A 45 -15.46 11.55 2.69
C VAL A 45 -16.19 12.46 3.68
N GLN A 46 -16.30 12.01 4.95
CA GLN A 46 -16.92 12.73 6.06
C GLN A 46 -15.94 13.23 7.11
N SER A 47 -14.88 12.46 7.38
CA SER A 47 -13.81 12.91 8.27
C SER A 47 -12.46 12.38 7.84
N ILE A 48 -11.43 13.14 8.17
CA ILE A 48 -10.03 12.81 7.93
C ILE A 48 -9.30 12.95 9.26
N SER A 49 -8.54 11.94 9.64
CA SER A 49 -7.66 11.96 10.80
C SER A 49 -6.25 11.66 10.35
N LEU A 50 -5.33 12.55 10.68
CA LEU A 50 -3.89 12.35 10.53
C LEU A 50 -3.27 12.39 11.92
N LYS A 51 -2.53 11.35 12.26
CA LYS A 51 -1.76 11.26 13.50
C LYS A 51 -0.31 10.96 13.16
N THR A 52 0.60 11.82 13.59
CA THR A 52 2.04 11.58 13.63
C THR A 52 2.51 11.63 15.09
N GLU A 53 3.79 11.37 15.36
CA GLU A 53 4.34 11.53 16.71
C GLU A 53 4.24 12.97 17.23
N GLU A 54 4.37 13.95 16.33
CA GLU A 54 4.42 15.36 16.69
C GLU A 54 3.05 16.03 16.73
N GLN A 55 2.12 15.59 15.86
CA GLN A 55 0.89 16.32 15.61
C GLN A 55 -0.30 15.39 15.35
N GLN A 56 -1.47 15.86 15.77
CA GLN A 56 -2.74 15.25 15.43
C GLN A 56 -3.64 16.28 14.74
N VAL A 57 -4.05 15.96 13.52
CA VAL A 57 -4.98 16.76 12.72
C VAL A 57 -6.26 15.98 12.53
N GLU A 58 -7.38 16.61 12.88
CA GLU A 58 -8.70 16.03 12.68
C GLU A 58 -9.55 17.03 11.90
N LEU A 59 -10.10 16.59 10.78
CA LEU A 59 -10.97 17.37 9.91
C LEU A 59 -12.32 16.65 9.81
N SER A 60 -13.40 17.42 9.85
CA SER A 60 -14.75 16.89 9.64
C SER A 60 -15.52 17.79 8.70
N ARG A 61 -16.29 17.16 7.82
CA ARG A 61 -17.19 17.87 6.94
C ARG A 61 -18.36 18.43 7.74
N ASN A 62 -18.61 19.73 7.60
CA ASN A 62 -19.87 20.34 8.01
C ASN A 62 -20.71 20.53 6.73
N GLY A 63 -22.04 20.60 6.80
CA GLY A 63 -22.90 20.58 5.61
C GLY A 63 -22.50 21.50 4.43
N ASN A 64 -21.80 22.61 4.68
CA ASN A 64 -21.36 23.57 3.66
C ASN A 64 -19.83 23.60 3.41
N GLY A 65 -19.02 22.80 4.11
CA GLY A 65 -17.56 22.85 4.01
C GLY A 65 -16.84 21.86 4.91
N TRP A 66 -15.67 22.27 5.39
CA TRP A 66 -14.84 21.45 6.27
C TRP A 66 -14.36 22.28 7.45
N ASP A 67 -14.37 21.67 8.63
CA ASP A 67 -13.82 22.24 9.84
C ASP A 67 -12.71 21.36 10.38
N MET A 68 -11.64 22.00 10.83
CA MET A 68 -10.61 21.39 11.64
C MET A 68 -11.08 21.34 13.09
N LYS A 69 -10.93 20.20 13.74
CA LYS A 69 -11.17 19.97 15.16
C LYS A 69 -9.88 20.00 15.97
N LYS A 70 -8.78 19.51 15.39
CA LYS A 70 -7.44 19.47 15.99
C LYS A 70 -6.37 19.91 14.99
N PRO A 71 -5.28 20.56 15.44
CA PRO A 71 -4.95 20.87 16.83
C PRO A 71 -5.74 22.04 17.43
N ALA A 72 -6.37 22.87 16.58
CA ALA A 72 -7.26 23.94 17.00
C ALA A 72 -8.51 23.97 16.11
N ALA A 73 -9.63 24.39 16.68
CA ALA A 73 -10.88 24.52 15.93
C ALA A 73 -10.79 25.69 14.95
N ALA A 74 -10.86 25.40 13.65
CA ALA A 74 -10.77 26.43 12.61
C ALA A 74 -11.55 26.00 11.34
N PRO A 75 -12.20 26.94 10.65
CA PRO A 75 -12.75 26.66 9.33
C PRO A 75 -11.62 26.37 8.35
N THR A 76 -11.85 25.42 7.45
CA THR A 76 -10.85 25.01 6.45
C THR A 76 -11.37 25.14 5.02
N SER A 77 -10.46 25.29 4.08
CA SER A 77 -10.79 25.43 2.66
C SER A 77 -11.13 24.06 2.05
N THR A 78 -12.37 23.94 1.54
CA THR A 78 -12.82 22.75 0.82
C THR A 78 -11.92 22.41 -0.37
N ASN A 79 -11.37 23.41 -1.05
CA ASN A 79 -10.49 23.21 -2.20
C ASN A 79 -9.17 22.54 -1.79
N GLN A 80 -8.58 22.99 -0.67
CA GLN A 80 -7.32 22.44 -0.19
C GLN A 80 -7.48 20.98 0.27
N ILE A 81 -8.59 20.68 0.94
CA ILE A 81 -8.91 19.31 1.37
C ILE A 81 -9.20 18.42 0.17
N GLY A 82 -9.85 18.94 -0.87
CA GLY A 82 -10.03 18.21 -2.12
C GLY A 82 -8.71 17.80 -2.75
N SER A 83 -7.78 18.75 -2.93
CA SER A 83 -6.46 18.43 -3.49
C SER A 83 -5.68 17.41 -2.64
N TRP A 84 -5.83 17.45 -1.32
CA TRP A 84 -5.22 16.45 -0.42
C TRP A 84 -5.84 15.07 -0.58
N LEU A 85 -7.16 14.97 -0.69
CA LEU A 85 -7.86 13.71 -0.90
C LEU A 85 -7.55 13.11 -2.28
N ASP A 86 -7.43 13.95 -3.31
CA ASP A 86 -6.99 13.52 -4.64
C ASP A 86 -5.58 12.96 -4.59
N ALA A 87 -4.65 13.66 -3.93
CA ALA A 87 -3.28 13.19 -3.75
C ALA A 87 -3.23 11.85 -2.99
N LEU A 88 -4.05 11.67 -1.95
CA LEU A 88 -4.20 10.40 -1.24
C LEU A 88 -4.74 9.27 -2.14
N GLY A 89 -5.71 9.58 -3.01
CA GLY A 89 -6.26 8.62 -3.98
C GLY A 89 -5.25 8.16 -5.04
N LEU A 90 -4.23 8.99 -5.33
CA LEU A 90 -3.15 8.68 -6.25
C LEU A 90 -2.02 7.85 -5.62
N VAL A 91 -2.08 7.59 -4.31
CA VAL A 91 -1.07 6.76 -3.65
C VAL A 91 -1.24 5.31 -4.12
N ALA A 92 -0.31 4.86 -4.96
CA ALA A 92 -0.20 3.49 -5.42
C ALA A 92 1.08 2.83 -4.88
N SER A 93 1.01 1.53 -4.53
CA SER A 93 2.16 0.75 -4.07
C SER A 93 3.20 0.63 -5.18
N THR A 94 4.47 0.76 -4.83
CA THR A 94 5.56 0.46 -5.77
C THR A 94 5.89 -1.03 -5.78
N LYS A 95 5.81 -1.68 -4.62
CA LYS A 95 6.12 -3.11 -4.48
C LYS A 95 5.34 -3.71 -3.32
N VAL A 96 4.84 -4.92 -3.48
CA VAL A 96 4.28 -5.72 -2.38
C VAL A 96 5.43 -6.45 -1.69
N VAL A 97 5.53 -6.30 -0.37
CA VAL A 97 6.57 -6.93 0.47
C VAL A 97 6.07 -8.26 0.99
N GLU A 98 4.89 -8.25 1.62
CA GLU A 98 4.27 -9.43 2.22
C GLU A 98 2.74 -9.34 2.11
N ASP A 99 2.10 -10.45 1.72
CA ASP A 99 0.63 -10.53 1.64
C ASP A 99 -0.05 -10.43 3.01
N LYS A 100 0.61 -10.94 4.06
CA LYS A 100 0.15 -10.89 5.46
C LYS A 100 1.33 -10.66 6.39
N THR A 101 1.42 -9.45 6.92
CA THR A 101 2.43 -9.10 7.92
C THR A 101 2.16 -9.84 9.22
N THR A 102 3.06 -10.73 9.61
CA THR A 102 3.00 -11.41 10.92
C THR A 102 3.83 -10.69 11.99
N ASP A 103 4.80 -9.87 11.58
CA ASP A 103 5.67 -9.09 12.45
C ASP A 103 5.65 -7.62 12.04
N LEU A 104 4.78 -6.83 12.68
CA LEU A 104 4.65 -5.39 12.41
C LEU A 104 5.85 -4.59 12.92
N ALA A 105 6.54 -5.07 13.96
CA ALA A 105 7.65 -4.35 14.58
C ALA A 105 8.87 -4.28 13.67
N LYS A 106 9.13 -5.36 12.90
CA LYS A 106 10.17 -5.38 11.87
C LYS A 106 10.04 -4.26 10.84
N TYR A 107 8.81 -3.80 10.58
CA TYR A 107 8.50 -2.79 9.58
C TYR A 107 8.19 -1.41 10.20
N GLY A 108 8.32 -1.25 11.52
CA GLY A 108 7.95 -0.03 12.24
C GLY A 108 6.46 0.30 12.16
N LEU A 109 5.60 -0.72 11.97
CA LEU A 109 4.14 -0.57 11.92
C LEU A 109 3.47 -0.88 13.27
N ASP A 110 4.23 -1.37 14.25
CA ASP A 110 3.79 -1.45 15.64
C ASP A 110 3.67 -0.05 16.28
N ASN A 111 4.60 0.84 15.92
CA ASN A 111 4.58 2.27 16.23
C ASN A 111 4.75 3.07 14.92
N PRO A 112 3.68 3.23 14.14
CA PRO A 112 3.76 3.88 12.83
C PRO A 112 4.16 5.34 12.97
N LEU A 113 5.05 5.80 12.09
CA LEU A 113 5.48 7.20 11.99
C LEU A 113 4.31 8.13 11.66
N GLY A 114 3.32 7.61 10.92
CA GLY A 114 2.11 8.33 10.57
C GLY A 114 0.95 7.40 10.32
N THR A 115 -0.24 7.79 10.78
CA THR A 115 -1.50 7.10 10.51
C THR A 115 -2.46 8.08 9.86
N TYR A 116 -2.96 7.72 8.68
CA TYR A 116 -3.99 8.46 7.97
C TYR A 116 -5.24 7.61 7.94
N GLU A 117 -6.36 8.16 8.41
CA GLU A 117 -7.66 7.50 8.42
C GLU A 117 -8.70 8.43 7.78
N VAL A 118 -9.50 7.88 6.90
CA VAL A 118 -10.63 8.54 6.26
C VAL A 118 -11.89 7.77 6.61
N THR A 119 -12.90 8.46 7.11
CA THR A 119 -14.24 7.88 7.32
C THR A 119 -15.18 8.34 6.22
N LEU A 120 -15.86 7.39 5.61
CA LEU A 120 -16.82 7.62 4.53
C LEU A 120 -18.25 7.76 5.08
N LYS A 121 -19.18 8.25 4.24
CA LYS A 121 -20.61 8.42 4.56
C LYS A 121 -21.31 7.13 4.97
N ASP A 122 -20.86 5.98 4.46
CA ASP A 122 -21.37 4.66 4.80
C ASP A 122 -20.86 4.13 6.16
N GLY A 123 -20.00 4.91 6.84
CA GLY A 123 -19.36 4.53 8.10
C GLY A 123 -18.12 3.67 7.92
N SER A 124 -17.77 3.30 6.68
CA SER A 124 -16.53 2.57 6.41
C SER A 124 -15.32 3.47 6.66
N LYS A 125 -14.28 2.87 7.22
CA LYS A 125 -12.99 3.50 7.44
C LYS A 125 -12.01 2.96 6.43
N LYS A 126 -11.23 3.86 5.83
CA LYS A 126 -10.09 3.51 5.00
C LYS A 126 -8.89 4.27 5.53
N GLY A 127 -7.84 3.55 5.85
CA GLY A 127 -6.63 4.16 6.38
C GLY A 127 -5.38 3.49 5.88
N LEU A 128 -4.28 4.24 5.96
CA LEU A 128 -2.94 3.73 5.75
C LEU A 128 -2.08 4.08 6.96
N GLN A 129 -1.16 3.17 7.26
CA GLN A 129 -0.12 3.35 8.25
C GLN A 129 1.22 3.43 7.53
N VAL A 130 2.04 4.40 7.92
CA VAL A 130 3.41 4.59 7.43
C VAL A 130 4.35 4.07 8.50
N GLY A 131 5.11 3.04 8.17
CA GLY A 131 6.12 2.44 9.02
C GLY A 131 7.51 3.03 8.79
N ALA A 132 8.54 2.22 9.05
CA ALA A 132 9.93 2.64 8.94
C ALA A 132 10.31 3.07 7.52
N ALA A 133 11.14 4.11 7.43
CA ALA A 133 11.75 4.54 6.18
C ALA A 133 12.79 3.53 5.70
N LEU A 134 12.85 3.33 4.38
CA LEU A 134 13.87 2.50 3.77
C LEU A 134 15.19 3.27 3.60
N PRO A 135 16.34 2.57 3.50
CA PRO A 135 17.62 3.21 3.16
C PRO A 135 17.63 3.89 1.78
N ILE A 136 16.61 3.64 0.95
CA ILE A 136 16.41 4.29 -0.34
C ILE A 136 15.58 5.55 -0.10
N GLN A 137 16.14 6.70 -0.47
CA GLN A 137 15.51 8.00 -0.23
C GLN A 137 14.11 8.07 -0.86
N GLY A 138 13.14 8.54 -0.07
CA GLY A 138 11.77 8.73 -0.53
C GLY A 138 10.88 7.50 -0.42
N TYR A 139 11.38 6.36 0.04
CA TYR A 139 10.60 5.14 0.22
C TYR A 139 10.37 4.77 1.69
N SER A 140 9.18 4.27 2.01
CA SER A 140 8.83 3.76 3.35
C SER A 140 7.92 2.55 3.27
N TYR A 141 7.87 1.77 4.34
CA TYR A 141 6.84 0.73 4.48
C TYR A 141 5.47 1.37 4.68
N VAL A 142 4.48 0.88 3.94
CA VAL A 142 3.09 1.33 4.04
C VAL A 142 2.17 0.13 4.11
N GLN A 143 1.24 0.16 5.05
CA GLN A 143 0.19 -0.85 5.16
C GLN A 143 -1.17 -0.17 5.09
N VAL A 144 -2.02 -0.66 4.19
CA VAL A 144 -3.44 -0.29 4.16
C VAL A 144 -4.20 -1.28 5.05
N GLU A 145 -5.15 -0.76 5.83
CA GLU A 145 -5.96 -1.59 6.73
C GLU A 145 -6.68 -2.70 5.94
N GLY A 146 -6.39 -3.96 6.27
CA GLY A 146 -6.92 -5.13 5.57
C GLY A 146 -6.25 -5.49 4.24
N ALA A 147 -5.18 -4.80 3.83
CA ALA A 147 -4.43 -5.04 2.60
C ALA A 147 -2.97 -5.47 2.89
N PRO A 148 -2.24 -5.95 1.86
CA PRO A 148 -0.87 -6.42 2.02
C PRO A 148 0.10 -5.26 2.36
N LEU A 149 1.23 -5.61 2.97
CA LEU A 149 2.32 -4.68 3.24
C LEU A 149 3.03 -4.31 1.95
N CYS A 150 3.19 -3.02 1.73
CA CYS A 150 3.78 -2.48 0.51
C CYS A 150 4.90 -1.47 0.82
N ILE A 151 5.67 -1.13 -0.21
CA ILE A 151 6.60 -0.01 -0.21
C ILE A 151 6.00 1.11 -1.05
N LYS A 152 6.11 2.35 -0.56
CA LYS A 152 5.74 3.57 -1.27
C LYS A 152 6.87 4.57 -1.25
#